data_AF-A0A1V2QFN4-F1
#
_entry.id   AF-A0A1V2QFN4-F1
#
_cell.length_a   1.000
_cell.length_b   1.000
_cell.length_c   1.000
_cell.angle_alpha   90.00
_cell.angle_beta   90.00
_cell.angle_gamma   90.00
#
_symmetry.space_group_name_H-M   'P 1'
#
loop_
_entity.id
_entity.type
_entity.pdbx_description
1 polymer ?
#
loop_
_entity_poly.entity_id
_entity_poly.type
_entity_poly.pdbx_seq_one_letter_code
_entity_poly.pdbx_strand_id
1 'polypeptide(L)'
;MRMRSNHRTAPMTIAPAPVAASQPARWSNGPWPSEATVTASATTIAVPSWAAVLSRLAARAWDWLDGFPALDLVNTVKRIGWQEREQLKDVADLDSWLDAAALPVPRPAHVDVKDLHALRALRDPALRLLHARLGRGDWLHADVEAVNTHLLAAPELVLLGEHPGQTVRYPLGDASAMTRLLAGLAADVRDATQRSDLAFCDAPGCGLVFYRRRTNQSWCGASCGNRVRVARHQAT
;
A
#
# COMPACT_ATOMS: atom_id res chain seq x y z
N MET A 1 -45.55 38.10 -17.99
CA MET A 1 -46.22 36.79 -17.94
C MET A 1 -45.17 35.77 -18.40
N ARG A 2 -44.47 34.99 -17.58
CA ARG A 2 -44.81 34.21 -16.38
C ARG A 2 -43.75 34.32 -15.27
N MET A 3 -44.22 34.01 -14.06
CA MET A 3 -43.58 34.12 -12.74
C MET A 3 -42.44 33.12 -12.49
N ARG A 4 -41.49 33.54 -11.66
CA ARG A 4 -40.49 32.69 -10.98
C ARG A 4 -41.14 31.99 -9.78
N SER A 5 -41.01 30.68 -9.66
CA SER A 5 -41.36 29.92 -8.45
C SER A 5 -40.11 29.69 -7.59
N ASN A 6 -40.12 30.28 -6.40
CA ASN A 6 -39.17 30.00 -5.31
C ASN A 6 -39.71 28.82 -4.49
N HIS A 7 -39.01 27.69 -4.47
CA HIS A 7 -39.25 26.64 -3.49
C HIS A 7 -38.32 26.86 -2.29
N ARG A 8 -38.89 27.33 -1.18
CA ARG A 8 -38.26 27.32 0.15
C ARG A 8 -38.49 25.95 0.78
N THR A 9 -37.42 25.19 1.00
CA THR A 9 -37.40 24.01 1.88
C THR A 9 -37.25 24.45 3.33
N ALA A 10 -38.13 23.96 4.20
CA ALA A 10 -38.10 24.18 5.65
C ALA A 10 -36.98 23.38 6.33
N PRO A 11 -36.41 23.85 7.47
CA PRO A 11 -35.38 23.13 8.19
C PRO A 11 -35.95 21.98 9.03
N MET A 12 -35.31 20.81 8.92
CA MET A 12 -35.60 19.59 9.67
C MET A 12 -34.98 19.70 11.07
N THR A 13 -35.81 19.73 12.10
CA THR A 13 -35.39 19.77 13.52
C THR A 13 -34.99 18.37 13.98
N ILE A 14 -33.72 18.16 14.29
CA ILE A 14 -33.20 16.90 14.87
C ILE A 14 -33.26 17.03 16.40
N ALA A 15 -34.03 16.15 17.04
CA ALA A 15 -34.06 16.02 18.50
C ALA A 15 -32.82 15.25 19.01
N PRO A 16 -32.19 15.65 20.13
CA PRO A 16 -31.08 14.90 20.71
C PRO A 16 -31.56 13.65 21.49
N ALA A 17 -30.80 12.56 21.35
CA ALA A 17 -30.98 11.31 22.10
C ALA A 17 -30.65 11.48 23.60
N PRO A 18 -31.28 10.70 24.50
CA PRO A 18 -31.02 10.80 25.94
C PRO A 18 -29.65 10.24 26.32
N VAL A 19 -28.91 11.00 27.13
CA VAL A 19 -27.65 10.60 27.76
C VAL A 19 -27.97 9.72 28.96
N ALA A 20 -27.57 8.45 28.92
CA ALA A 20 -27.65 7.55 30.06
C ALA A 20 -26.60 7.95 31.11
N ALA A 21 -27.07 8.38 32.28
CA ALA A 21 -26.23 8.68 33.44
C ALA A 21 -25.76 7.37 34.09
N SER A 22 -24.46 7.06 33.98
CA SER A 22 -23.79 6.00 34.72
C SER A 22 -23.64 6.40 36.18
N GLN A 23 -24.21 5.62 37.09
CA GLN A 23 -24.01 5.76 38.53
C GLN A 23 -22.58 5.28 38.90
N PRO A 24 -21.84 5.98 39.79
CA PRO A 24 -20.60 5.45 40.33
C PRO A 24 -20.89 4.29 41.29
N ALA A 25 -20.21 3.16 41.06
CA ALA A 25 -20.29 1.98 41.90
C ALA A 25 -19.91 2.32 43.36
N ARG A 26 -20.79 1.98 44.31
CA ARG A 26 -20.49 2.02 45.75
C ARG A 26 -19.51 0.89 46.06
N TRP A 27 -18.34 1.24 46.56
CA TRP A 27 -17.39 0.28 47.12
C TRP A 27 -17.89 -0.10 48.51
N SER A 28 -18.34 -1.34 48.68
CA SER A 28 -18.62 -1.93 49.99
C SER A 28 -17.30 -2.32 50.65
N ASN A 29 -17.02 -1.77 51.84
CA ASN A 29 -15.91 -2.16 52.69
C ASN A 29 -16.16 -3.57 53.25
N GLY A 30 -15.77 -4.61 52.48
CA GLY A 30 -15.64 -5.98 52.97
C GLY A 30 -14.27 -6.20 53.65
N PRO A 31 -14.17 -7.11 54.63
CA PRO A 31 -12.91 -7.38 55.32
C PRO A 31 -11.88 -8.00 54.36
N TRP A 32 -10.63 -7.58 54.54
CA TRP A 32 -9.46 -8.02 53.78
C TRP A 32 -9.28 -9.55 53.87
N PRO A 33 -9.02 -10.24 52.75
CA PRO A 33 -8.67 -11.66 52.79
C PRO A 33 -7.28 -11.82 53.44
N SER A 34 -7.20 -12.69 54.45
CA SER A 34 -5.96 -13.06 55.13
C SER A 34 -5.03 -13.85 54.22
N GLU A 35 -3.73 -13.52 54.31
CA GLU A 35 -2.56 -14.30 53.87
C GLU A 35 -2.75 -15.16 52.62
N ALA A 36 -2.77 -14.51 51.45
CA ALA A 36 -2.46 -15.17 50.20
C ALA A 36 -0.93 -15.39 50.13
N THR A 37 -0.51 -16.65 50.12
CA THR A 37 0.87 -17.07 49.90
C THR A 37 1.36 -16.52 48.55
N VAL A 38 2.23 -15.51 48.58
CA VAL A 38 2.85 -14.96 47.37
C VAL A 38 3.91 -15.94 46.89
N THR A 39 3.54 -16.87 46.01
CA THR A 39 4.50 -17.60 45.20
C THR A 39 5.05 -16.65 44.14
N ALA A 40 6.27 -16.16 44.33
CA ALA A 40 7.00 -15.41 43.33
C ALA A 40 7.38 -16.34 42.17
N SER A 41 6.54 -16.39 41.13
CA SER A 41 6.93 -16.97 39.85
C SER A 41 8.00 -16.08 39.24
N ALA A 42 9.23 -16.58 39.13
CA ALA A 42 10.28 -15.93 38.38
C ALA A 42 9.88 -15.91 36.90
N THR A 43 9.28 -14.81 36.45
CA THR A 43 9.04 -14.57 35.03
C THR A 43 10.38 -14.29 34.37
N THR A 44 10.96 -15.30 33.71
CA THR A 44 12.09 -15.10 32.82
C THR A 44 11.67 -14.13 31.72
N ILE A 45 12.13 -12.88 31.80
CA ILE A 45 12.01 -11.93 30.70
C ILE A 45 12.95 -12.44 29.60
N ALA A 46 12.36 -13.03 28.56
CA ALA A 46 13.13 -13.44 27.38
C ALA A 46 13.73 -12.18 26.73
N VAL A 47 15.04 -12.00 26.88
CA VAL A 47 15.77 -10.98 26.12
C VAL A 47 15.81 -11.47 24.68
N PRO A 48 15.19 -10.76 23.72
CA PRO A 48 15.23 -11.19 22.32
C PRO A 48 16.68 -11.26 21.87
N SER A 49 17.02 -12.31 21.12
CA SER A 49 18.37 -12.43 20.55
C SER A 49 18.66 -11.20 19.69
N TRP A 50 19.94 -10.84 19.57
CA TRP A 50 20.34 -9.79 18.62
C TRP A 50 19.84 -10.10 17.20
N ALA A 51 19.68 -11.38 16.81
CA ALA A 51 19.04 -11.74 15.55
C ALA A 51 17.56 -11.37 15.49
N ALA A 52 16.77 -11.58 16.55
CA ALA A 52 15.36 -11.17 16.62
C ALA A 52 15.19 -9.65 16.73
N VAL A 53 16.09 -8.97 17.44
CA VAL A 53 16.17 -7.50 17.46
C VAL A 53 16.59 -6.96 16.10
N LEU A 54 17.56 -7.58 15.42
CA LEU A 54 17.96 -7.23 14.05
C LEU A 54 16.86 -7.54 13.04
N SER A 55 16.06 -8.59 13.19
CA SER A 55 14.85 -8.83 12.39
C SER A 55 13.77 -7.79 12.65
N ARG A 56 13.61 -7.32 13.90
CA ARG A 56 12.72 -6.20 14.24
C ARG A 56 13.26 -4.84 13.82
N LEU A 57 14.58 -4.66 13.75
CA LEU A 57 15.25 -3.47 13.18
C LEU A 57 15.34 -3.54 11.64
N ALA A 58 15.24 -4.75 11.08
CA ALA A 58 14.98 -5.03 9.67
C ALA A 58 13.51 -4.81 9.29
N ALA A 59 12.67 -4.29 10.22
CA ALA A 59 11.44 -3.56 9.90
C ALA A 59 11.76 -2.23 9.22
N ARG A 60 12.44 -2.36 8.08
CA ARG A 60 12.87 -1.31 7.16
C ARG A 60 12.81 -1.78 5.70
N ALA A 61 12.20 -2.93 5.41
CA ALA A 61 12.39 -3.56 4.11
C ALA A 61 11.62 -2.87 2.98
N TRP A 62 10.47 -2.24 3.25
CA TRP A 62 9.61 -1.73 2.19
C TRP A 62 8.93 -0.41 2.62
N ASP A 63 9.72 0.62 2.93
CA ASP A 63 9.29 1.92 3.47
C ASP A 63 8.43 2.78 2.51
N TRP A 64 8.12 2.27 1.32
CA TRP A 64 7.24 2.91 0.34
C TRP A 64 5.87 2.25 0.21
N LEU A 65 5.63 1.10 0.87
CA LEU A 65 4.35 0.40 0.77
C LEU A 65 3.22 1.30 1.26
N ASP A 66 2.24 1.54 0.39
CA ASP A 66 1.08 2.38 0.69
C ASP A 66 -0.25 1.70 0.36
N GLY A 67 -0.22 0.39 0.09
CA GLY A 67 -1.40 -0.41 -0.22
C GLY A 67 -1.92 -0.20 -1.64
N PHE A 68 -1.05 0.22 -2.55
CA PHE A 68 -1.36 0.40 -3.96
C PHE A 68 -0.47 -0.54 -4.78
N PRO A 69 -0.92 -1.77 -5.07
CA PRO A 69 -0.09 -2.84 -5.61
C PRO A 69 0.81 -2.44 -6.80
N ALA A 70 0.28 -1.68 -7.76
CA ALA A 70 1.05 -1.19 -8.89
C ALA A 70 2.21 -0.29 -8.47
N LEU A 71 1.97 0.61 -7.52
CA LEU A 71 2.99 1.57 -7.08
C LEU A 71 3.98 0.88 -6.14
N ASP A 72 3.48 0.00 -5.27
CA ASP A 72 4.27 -0.83 -4.37
C ASP A 72 5.24 -1.74 -5.15
N LEU A 73 4.82 -2.24 -6.31
CA LEU A 73 5.64 -2.98 -7.26
C LEU A 73 6.71 -2.11 -7.90
N VAL A 74 6.35 -1.03 -8.61
CA VAL A 74 7.34 -0.25 -9.38
C VAL A 74 8.35 0.46 -8.49
N ASN A 75 7.96 0.81 -7.26
CA ASN A 75 8.83 1.44 -6.28
C ASN A 75 9.83 0.46 -5.62
N THR A 76 9.82 -0.83 -6.01
CA THR A 76 10.94 -1.76 -5.74
C THR A 76 12.21 -1.42 -6.53
N VAL A 77 12.14 -0.45 -7.45
CA VAL A 77 13.30 0.30 -7.94
C VAL A 77 13.28 1.67 -7.28
N LYS A 78 14.27 1.93 -6.41
CA LYS A 78 14.38 3.22 -5.70
C LYS A 78 15.49 4.07 -6.25
N ARG A 79 15.26 5.38 -6.31
CA ARG A 79 16.33 6.34 -6.55
C ARG A 79 17.08 6.65 -5.26
N ILE A 80 18.35 6.29 -5.17
CA ILE A 80 19.26 6.73 -4.10
C ILE A 80 20.24 7.75 -4.68
N GLY A 81 20.06 9.02 -4.30
CA GLY A 81 20.73 10.14 -4.97
C GLY A 81 20.19 10.29 -6.40
N TRP A 82 21.03 10.02 -7.39
CA TRP A 82 20.68 10.05 -8.82
C TRP A 82 20.72 8.67 -9.48
N GLN A 83 20.93 7.62 -8.70
CA GLN A 83 21.07 6.25 -9.21
C GLN A 83 19.85 5.44 -8.81
N GLU A 84 19.29 4.71 -9.77
CA GLU A 84 18.28 3.70 -9.51
C GLU A 84 18.92 2.48 -8.84
N ARG A 85 18.22 1.90 -7.88
CA ARG A 85 18.67 0.74 -7.11
C ARG A 85 17.56 -0.29 -7.02
N GLU A 86 17.88 -1.47 -7.53
CA GLU A 86 17.11 -2.70 -7.34
C GLU A 86 17.00 -3.04 -5.84
N GLN A 87 15.77 -3.23 -5.36
CA GLN A 87 15.48 -3.66 -4.00
C GLN A 87 15.15 -5.16 -3.92
N LEU A 88 14.66 -5.76 -4.99
CA LEU A 88 14.37 -7.20 -5.08
C LEU A 88 15.59 -7.91 -5.65
N LYS A 89 16.69 -8.08 -4.92
CA LYS A 89 17.96 -8.57 -5.49
C LYS A 89 17.93 -10.07 -5.77
N ASP A 90 17.32 -10.81 -4.85
CA ASP A 90 17.22 -12.26 -4.88
C ASP A 90 15.83 -12.76 -4.47
N VAL A 91 15.70 -14.09 -4.39
CA VAL A 91 14.43 -14.77 -4.09
C VAL A 91 13.96 -14.48 -2.65
N ALA A 92 14.88 -14.26 -1.71
CA ALA A 92 14.51 -13.95 -0.33
C ALA A 92 13.91 -12.54 -0.23
N ASP A 93 14.42 -11.58 -1.01
CA ASP A 93 13.80 -10.26 -1.11
C ASP A 93 12.39 -10.34 -1.71
N LEU A 94 12.19 -11.17 -2.75
CA LEU A 94 10.85 -11.41 -3.33
C LEU A 94 9.89 -12.00 -2.30
N ASP A 95 10.33 -13.05 -1.59
CA ASP A 95 9.53 -13.72 -0.58
C ASP A 95 9.11 -12.75 0.55
N SER A 96 10.06 -11.93 1.03
CA SER A 96 9.81 -10.91 2.04
C SER A 96 8.91 -9.76 1.53
N TRP A 97 9.06 -9.34 0.27
CA TRP A 97 8.22 -8.31 -0.32
C TRP A 97 6.78 -8.78 -0.48
N LEU A 98 6.57 -10.02 -0.93
CA LEU A 98 5.23 -10.61 -1.07
C LEU A 98 4.48 -10.67 0.27
N ASP A 99 5.20 -10.94 1.37
CA ASP A 99 4.61 -10.90 2.72
C ASP A 99 4.22 -9.48 3.12
N ALA A 100 5.11 -8.52 2.88
CA ALA A 100 4.91 -7.15 3.33
C ALA A 100 3.87 -6.40 2.49
N ALA A 101 3.85 -6.61 1.17
CA ALA A 101 2.96 -5.93 0.23
C ALA A 101 1.49 -6.32 0.43
N ALA A 102 1.21 -7.47 1.05
CA ALA A 102 -0.13 -7.94 1.42
C ALA A 102 -1.15 -7.81 0.26
N LEU A 103 -0.74 -8.27 -0.92
CA LEU A 103 -1.49 -8.10 -2.16
C LEU A 103 -2.90 -8.74 -2.06
N PRO A 104 -3.93 -8.17 -2.72
CA PRO A 104 -5.31 -8.67 -2.66
C PRO A 104 -5.55 -9.90 -3.56
N VAL A 105 -4.54 -10.77 -3.68
CA VAL A 105 -4.55 -12.01 -4.46
C VAL A 105 -3.82 -13.10 -3.67
N PRO A 106 -4.20 -14.39 -3.82
CA PRO A 106 -3.50 -15.47 -3.13
C PRO A 106 -2.01 -15.49 -3.46
N ARG A 107 -1.18 -15.44 -2.42
CA ARG A 107 0.27 -15.57 -2.54
C ARG A 107 0.66 -17.02 -2.95
N PRO A 108 1.66 -17.20 -3.84
CA PRO A 108 2.28 -18.50 -4.07
C PRO A 108 2.94 -19.05 -2.80
N ALA A 109 2.80 -20.36 -2.54
CA ALA A 109 3.36 -20.99 -1.35
C ALA A 109 4.91 -20.92 -1.31
N HIS A 110 5.53 -20.96 -2.48
CA HIS A 110 6.97 -20.84 -2.66
C HIS A 110 7.25 -19.97 -3.89
N VAL A 111 8.39 -19.29 -3.87
CA VAL A 111 8.91 -18.53 -5.01
C VAL A 111 10.32 -18.96 -5.34
N ASP A 112 10.70 -18.84 -6.62
CA ASP A 112 12.04 -19.17 -7.09
C ASP A 112 12.67 -18.04 -7.94
N VAL A 113 13.82 -18.33 -8.54
CA VAL A 113 14.55 -17.37 -9.39
C VAL A 113 13.76 -17.02 -10.66
N LYS A 114 13.00 -17.97 -11.22
CA LYS A 114 12.17 -17.73 -12.41
C LYS A 114 11.02 -16.80 -12.07
N ASP A 115 10.44 -16.94 -10.89
CA ASP A 115 9.39 -16.05 -10.40
C ASP A 115 9.91 -14.61 -10.19
N LEU A 116 11.11 -14.45 -9.63
CA LEU A 116 11.76 -13.14 -9.53
C LEU A 116 11.99 -12.51 -10.90
N HIS A 117 12.45 -13.29 -11.87
CA HIS A 117 12.62 -12.81 -13.25
C HIS A 117 11.29 -12.42 -13.88
N ALA A 118 10.23 -13.21 -13.69
CA ALA A 118 8.90 -12.92 -14.21
C ALA A 118 8.31 -11.65 -13.59
N LEU A 119 8.50 -11.42 -12.28
CA LEU A 119 8.06 -10.21 -11.62
C LEU A 119 8.82 -8.97 -12.13
N ARG A 120 10.15 -9.06 -12.31
CA ARG A 120 10.94 -7.97 -12.89
C ARG A 120 10.54 -7.67 -14.34
N ALA A 121 10.24 -8.72 -15.12
CA ALA A 121 9.78 -8.60 -16.50
C ALA A 121 8.44 -7.85 -16.62
N LEU A 122 7.58 -7.92 -15.60
CA LEU A 122 6.39 -7.07 -15.48
C LEU A 122 6.73 -5.67 -14.95
N ARG A 123 7.53 -5.59 -13.87
CA ARG A 123 7.84 -4.36 -13.16
C ARG A 123 8.53 -3.32 -14.04
N ASP A 124 9.55 -3.72 -14.79
CA ASP A 124 10.38 -2.80 -15.56
C ASP A 124 9.59 -2.03 -16.64
N PRO A 125 8.79 -2.69 -17.51
CA PRO A 125 7.92 -1.97 -18.43
C PRO A 125 6.82 -1.19 -17.69
N ALA A 126 6.28 -1.70 -16.58
CA ALA A 126 5.31 -0.96 -15.77
C ALA A 126 5.88 0.36 -15.24
N LEU A 127 7.10 0.35 -14.69
CA LEU A 127 7.78 1.56 -14.21
C LEU A 127 7.97 2.57 -15.34
N ARG A 128 8.43 2.12 -16.51
CA ARG A 128 8.60 2.98 -17.70
C ARG A 128 7.27 3.58 -18.16
N LEU A 129 6.19 2.80 -18.22
CA LEU A 129 4.86 3.30 -18.60
C LEU A 129 4.31 4.33 -17.60
N LEU A 130 4.49 4.11 -16.29
CA LEU A 130 4.07 5.07 -15.28
C LEU A 130 4.90 6.36 -15.35
N HIS A 131 6.20 6.27 -15.60
CA HIS A 131 7.03 7.44 -15.87
C HIS A 131 6.60 8.18 -17.15
N ALA A 132 6.38 7.48 -18.25
CA ALA A 132 5.89 8.05 -19.51
C ALA A 132 4.54 8.76 -19.34
N ARG A 133 3.61 8.14 -18.59
CA ARG A 133 2.32 8.74 -18.22
C ARG A 133 2.47 10.08 -17.48
N LEU A 134 3.55 10.22 -16.72
CA LEU A 134 3.91 11.42 -15.97
C LEU A 134 4.77 12.40 -16.77
N GLY A 135 4.92 12.20 -18.08
CA GLY A 135 5.74 13.02 -18.97
C GLY A 135 7.24 12.82 -18.80
N ARG A 136 7.66 11.66 -18.27
CA ARG A 136 9.05 11.31 -18.00
C ARG A 136 9.46 10.11 -18.85
N GLY A 137 9.88 10.37 -20.08
CA GLY A 137 10.22 9.34 -21.06
C GLY A 137 9.06 9.00 -22.00
N ASP A 138 9.29 8.01 -22.86
CA ASP A 138 8.40 7.70 -23.98
C ASP A 138 7.43 6.56 -23.66
N TRP A 139 6.21 6.66 -24.21
CA TRP A 139 5.21 5.60 -24.13
C TRP A 139 5.49 4.56 -25.21
N LEU A 140 6.24 3.51 -24.88
CA LEU A 140 6.71 2.53 -25.85
C LEU A 140 5.70 1.39 -26.05
N HIS A 141 5.48 1.02 -27.31
CA HIS A 141 4.61 -0.10 -27.68
C HIS A 141 5.06 -1.43 -27.05
N ALA A 142 6.37 -1.69 -27.02
CA ALA A 142 6.93 -2.90 -26.42
C ALA A 142 6.64 -3.02 -24.91
N ASP A 143 6.61 -1.89 -24.19
CA ASP A 143 6.29 -1.91 -22.76
C ASP A 143 4.79 -2.19 -22.54
N VAL A 144 3.92 -1.64 -23.41
CA VAL A 144 2.49 -1.95 -23.42
C VAL A 144 2.25 -3.43 -23.69
N GLU A 145 2.92 -4.00 -24.68
CA GLU A 145 2.82 -5.42 -25.04
C GLU A 145 3.29 -6.33 -23.89
N ALA A 146 4.39 -5.97 -23.23
CA ALA A 146 4.90 -6.73 -22.09
C ALA A 146 3.89 -6.77 -20.92
N VAL A 147 3.32 -5.63 -20.52
CA VAL A 147 2.28 -5.59 -19.48
C VAL A 147 1.02 -6.35 -19.91
N ASN A 148 0.58 -6.18 -21.16
CA ASN A 148 -0.59 -6.89 -21.69
C ASN A 148 -0.40 -8.41 -21.76
N THR A 149 0.82 -8.88 -22.00
CA THR A 149 1.15 -10.32 -21.98
C THR A 149 0.85 -10.93 -20.60
N HIS A 150 1.21 -10.23 -19.52
CA HIS A 150 0.89 -10.68 -18.16
C HIS A 150 -0.61 -10.63 -17.87
N LEU A 151 -1.32 -9.57 -18.32
CA LEU A 151 -2.78 -9.47 -18.20
C LEU A 151 -3.51 -10.64 -18.85
N LEU A 152 -3.09 -11.03 -20.06
CA LEU A 152 -3.73 -12.08 -20.84
C LEU A 152 -3.37 -13.49 -20.33
N ALA A 153 -2.31 -13.64 -19.53
CA ALA A 153 -1.85 -14.93 -19.04
C ALA A 153 -2.76 -15.56 -17.97
N ALA A 154 -3.52 -14.75 -17.24
CA ALA A 154 -4.52 -15.21 -16.26
C ALA A 154 -5.70 -14.22 -16.20
N PRO A 155 -6.61 -14.25 -17.18
CA PRO A 155 -7.75 -13.35 -17.21
C PRO A 155 -8.73 -13.66 -16.07
N GLU A 156 -9.33 -12.61 -15.51
CA GLU A 156 -10.33 -12.71 -14.45
C GLU A 156 -11.56 -11.87 -14.79
N LEU A 157 -12.74 -12.31 -14.34
CA LEU A 157 -13.96 -11.51 -14.32
C LEU A 157 -14.07 -10.79 -12.98
N VAL A 158 -14.45 -9.51 -13.01
CA VAL A 158 -14.77 -8.75 -11.79
C VAL A 158 -16.28 -8.71 -11.64
N LEU A 159 -16.80 -9.46 -10.68
CA LEU A 159 -18.22 -9.62 -10.40
C LEU A 159 -18.65 -8.73 -9.23
N LEU A 160 -19.95 -8.45 -9.13
CA LEU A 160 -20.52 -7.80 -7.95
C LEU A 160 -20.43 -8.72 -6.73
N GLY A 161 -20.08 -8.15 -5.58
CA GLY A 161 -20.11 -8.84 -4.28
C GLY A 161 -21.48 -8.76 -3.60
N GLU A 162 -21.56 -9.33 -2.41
CA GLU A 162 -22.80 -9.40 -1.62
C GLU A 162 -23.16 -8.08 -0.92
N HIS A 163 -22.19 -7.16 -0.81
CA HIS A 163 -22.36 -5.86 -0.16
C HIS A 163 -22.04 -4.68 -1.09
N PRO A 164 -22.65 -3.49 -0.85
CA PRO A 164 -22.35 -2.30 -1.63
C PRO A 164 -20.85 -1.98 -1.65
N GLY A 165 -20.30 -1.78 -2.85
CA GLY A 165 -18.88 -1.48 -3.06
C GLY A 165 -17.95 -2.70 -3.02
N GLN A 166 -18.47 -3.90 -2.75
CA GLN A 166 -17.70 -5.12 -2.81
C GLN A 166 -17.65 -5.66 -4.25
N THR A 167 -16.51 -6.21 -4.62
CA THR A 167 -16.34 -6.99 -5.85
C THR A 167 -15.74 -8.35 -5.52
N VAL A 168 -16.01 -9.32 -6.39
CA VAL A 168 -15.42 -10.67 -6.33
C VAL A 168 -14.65 -10.90 -7.63
N ARG A 169 -13.38 -11.29 -7.50
CA ARG A 169 -12.55 -11.69 -8.63
C ARG A 169 -12.76 -13.16 -8.92
N TYR A 170 -13.19 -13.47 -10.14
CA TYR A 170 -13.42 -14.82 -10.61
C TYR A 170 -12.37 -15.19 -11.68
N PRO A 171 -11.36 -15.99 -11.34
CA PRO A 171 -10.32 -16.36 -12.28
C PRO A 171 -10.86 -17.29 -13.37
N LEU A 172 -10.39 -17.09 -14.61
CA LEU A 172 -10.67 -17.99 -15.72
C LEU A 172 -9.48 -18.93 -15.93
N GLY A 173 -9.76 -20.22 -16.06
CA GLY A 173 -8.73 -21.26 -16.25
C GLY A 173 -7.95 -21.61 -14.98
N ASP A 174 -6.91 -22.42 -15.16
CA ASP A 174 -6.13 -23.10 -14.11
C ASP A 174 -4.72 -22.53 -13.95
N ALA A 175 -4.52 -21.25 -14.31
CA ALA A 175 -3.23 -20.58 -14.18
C ALA A 175 -2.67 -20.68 -12.75
N SER A 176 -1.33 -20.80 -12.66
CA SER A 176 -0.62 -20.90 -11.38
C SER A 176 -0.86 -19.67 -10.49
N ALA A 177 -0.63 -19.82 -9.18
CA ALA A 177 -0.74 -18.71 -8.24
C ALA A 177 0.16 -17.52 -8.63
N MET A 178 1.40 -17.78 -9.08
CA MET A 178 2.31 -16.71 -9.51
C MET A 178 1.80 -16.04 -10.78
N THR A 179 1.29 -16.80 -11.77
CA THR A 179 0.72 -16.23 -13.00
C THR A 179 -0.48 -15.32 -12.68
N ARG A 180 -1.38 -15.76 -11.79
CA ARG A 180 -2.53 -14.93 -11.34
C ARG A 180 -2.07 -13.67 -10.62
N LEU A 181 -1.06 -13.78 -9.76
CA LEU A 181 -0.50 -12.64 -9.05
C LEU A 181 0.07 -11.60 -10.02
N LEU A 182 0.85 -12.03 -11.02
CA LEU A 182 1.41 -11.14 -12.03
C LEU A 182 0.33 -10.51 -12.91
N ALA A 183 -0.70 -11.27 -13.29
CA ALA A 183 -1.84 -10.72 -14.03
C ALA A 183 -2.62 -9.67 -13.22
N GLY A 184 -2.82 -9.92 -11.92
CA GLY A 184 -3.42 -8.97 -10.99
C GLY A 184 -2.62 -7.67 -10.89
N LEU A 185 -1.30 -7.77 -10.67
CA LEU A 185 -0.40 -6.61 -10.66
C LEU A 185 -0.41 -5.85 -12.00
N ALA A 186 -0.44 -6.55 -13.12
CA ALA A 186 -0.54 -5.93 -14.44
C ALA A 186 -1.87 -5.17 -14.63
N ALA A 187 -2.97 -5.67 -14.06
CA ALA A 187 -4.25 -4.97 -14.02
C ALA A 187 -4.19 -3.70 -13.17
N ASP A 188 -3.57 -3.79 -11.99
CA ASP A 188 -3.38 -2.61 -11.14
C ASP A 188 -2.49 -1.56 -11.82
N VAL A 189 -1.47 -1.97 -12.59
CA VAL A 189 -0.64 -1.06 -13.40
C VAL A 189 -1.46 -0.38 -14.49
N ARG A 190 -2.26 -1.13 -15.25
CA ARG A 190 -3.18 -0.55 -16.24
C ARG A 190 -4.08 0.50 -15.59
N ASP A 191 -4.68 0.19 -14.46
CA ASP A 191 -5.59 1.11 -13.77
C ASP A 191 -4.83 2.35 -13.25
N ALA A 192 -3.60 2.18 -12.76
CA ALA A 192 -2.74 3.27 -12.34
C ALA A 192 -2.44 4.27 -13.47
N THR A 193 -2.26 3.81 -14.71
CA THR A 193 -2.01 4.70 -15.87
C THR A 193 -3.20 5.62 -16.19
N GLN A 194 -4.41 5.26 -15.76
CA GLN A 194 -5.63 6.01 -16.03
C GLN A 194 -5.96 7.03 -14.93
N ARG A 195 -5.31 6.91 -13.77
CA ARG A 195 -5.60 7.77 -12.62
C ARG A 195 -5.04 9.19 -12.79
N SER A 196 -5.87 10.18 -12.44
CA SER A 196 -5.51 11.60 -12.52
C SER A 196 -4.69 12.09 -11.34
N ASP A 197 -4.70 11.37 -10.23
CA ASP A 197 -3.95 11.69 -9.01
C ASP A 197 -2.55 11.05 -8.97
N LEU A 198 -2.14 10.34 -10.03
CA LEU A 198 -0.78 9.82 -10.19
C LEU A 198 0.23 10.97 -10.23
N ALA A 199 1.33 10.84 -9.50
CA ALA A 199 2.38 11.85 -9.41
C ALA A 199 3.77 11.22 -9.21
N PHE A 200 4.81 11.99 -9.54
CA PHE A 200 6.21 11.64 -9.31
C PHE A 200 6.81 12.49 -8.20
N CYS A 201 7.53 11.88 -7.26
CA CYS A 201 8.18 12.61 -6.18
C CYS A 201 9.59 13.09 -6.56
N ASP A 202 9.70 14.37 -6.89
CA ASP A 202 10.98 14.98 -7.29
C ASP A 202 11.81 15.55 -6.12
N ALA A 203 11.54 15.08 -4.90
CA ALA A 203 12.44 15.41 -3.78
C ALA A 203 13.83 14.79 -4.02
N PRO A 204 14.92 15.47 -3.59
CA PRO A 204 16.27 14.94 -3.69
C PRO A 204 16.34 13.50 -3.16
N GLY A 205 16.78 12.58 -4.02
CA GLY A 205 16.92 11.15 -3.70
C GLY A 205 15.61 10.41 -3.38
N CYS A 206 14.46 10.82 -3.92
CA CYS A 206 13.20 10.06 -3.78
C CYS A 206 12.85 9.24 -5.02
N GLY A 207 12.31 9.88 -6.07
CA GLY A 207 12.00 9.23 -7.34
C GLY A 207 10.80 8.29 -7.33
N LEU A 208 10.04 8.20 -6.23
CA LEU A 208 8.88 7.31 -6.15
C LEU A 208 7.69 7.84 -6.97
N VAL A 209 6.94 6.91 -7.55
CA VAL A 209 5.59 7.17 -8.07
C VAL A 209 4.59 7.04 -6.93
N PHE A 210 3.63 7.96 -6.81
CA PHE A 210 2.65 7.99 -5.73
C PHE A 210 1.30 8.56 -6.17
N TYR A 211 0.23 8.28 -5.42
CA TYR A 211 -1.05 8.97 -5.58
C TYR A 211 -1.17 10.17 -4.66
N ARG A 212 -1.62 11.30 -5.18
CA ARG A 212 -1.86 12.51 -4.41
C ARG A 212 -3.06 12.29 -3.47
N ARG A 213 -2.86 12.51 -2.19
CA ARG A 213 -3.93 12.58 -1.17
C ARG A 213 -4.57 13.97 -1.09
N ARG A 214 -3.93 14.98 -1.70
CA ARG A 214 -4.39 16.38 -1.77
C ARG A 214 -3.99 16.97 -3.13
N THR A 215 -4.83 17.84 -3.69
CA THR A 215 -4.66 18.41 -5.04
C THR A 215 -3.25 18.99 -5.29
N ASN A 216 -2.69 19.68 -4.30
CA ASN A 216 -1.39 20.36 -4.42
C ASN A 216 -0.22 19.56 -3.79
N GLN A 217 -0.36 18.24 -3.62
CA GLN A 217 0.72 17.43 -3.07
C GLN A 217 1.84 17.25 -4.11
N SER A 218 2.97 17.92 -3.87
CA SER A 218 4.15 17.85 -4.73
C SER A 218 5.14 16.73 -4.37
N TRP A 219 5.01 16.13 -3.18
CA TRP A 219 5.94 15.10 -2.69
C TRP A 219 5.19 13.94 -2.06
N CYS A 220 5.74 12.72 -2.15
CA CYS A 220 5.07 11.51 -1.64
C CYS A 220 4.81 11.54 -0.13
N GLY A 221 5.60 12.31 0.64
CA GLY A 221 5.39 12.44 2.08
C GLY A 221 6.13 13.63 2.71
N ALA A 222 5.91 13.83 4.01
CA ALA A 222 6.45 14.94 4.77
C ALA A 222 7.99 14.94 4.82
N SER A 223 8.61 13.77 4.91
CA SER A 223 10.08 13.61 4.90
C SER A 223 10.70 14.16 3.60
N CYS A 224 10.08 13.89 2.46
CA CYS A 224 10.49 14.41 1.16
C CYS A 224 10.32 15.93 1.06
N GLY A 225 9.21 16.47 1.59
CA GLY A 225 9.02 17.92 1.70
C GLY A 225 10.08 18.60 2.58
N ASN A 226 10.48 17.97 3.70
CA ASN A 226 11.58 18.45 4.54
C ASN A 226 12.90 18.49 3.79
N ARG A 227 13.26 17.42 3.06
CA ARG A 227 14.49 17.38 2.26
C ARG A 227 14.58 18.50 1.24
N VAL A 228 13.46 18.82 0.56
CA VAL A 228 13.42 19.93 -0.40
C VAL A 228 13.63 21.28 0.30
N ARG A 229 13.04 21.50 1.47
CA ARG A 229 13.24 22.74 2.23
C ARG A 229 14.69 22.92 2.67
N VAL A 230 15.31 21.86 3.20
CA VAL A 230 16.72 21.88 3.62
C VAL A 230 17.64 22.15 2.43
N ALA A 231 17.43 21.47 1.30
CA ALA A 231 18.24 21.67 0.10
C ALA A 231 18.17 23.12 -0.43
N ARG A 232 16.98 23.75 -0.39
CA ARG A 232 16.82 25.16 -0.78
C ARG A 232 17.60 26.10 0.13
N HIS A 233 17.55 25.87 1.45
CA HIS A 233 18.31 26.67 2.41
C HIS A 233 19.83 26.53 2.20
N GLN A 234 20.32 25.35 1.82
CA GLN A 234 21.74 25.13 1.55
C GLN A 234 22.22 25.74 0.23
N ALA A 235 21.30 26.01 -0.70
CA ALA A 235 21.60 26.62 -2.00
C ALA A 235 21.52 28.16 -1.99
N THR A 236 21.23 28.77 -0.83
CA THR A 236 21.17 30.22 -0.61
C THR A 236 22.45 30.67 0.09
#